data_AF-A0A9E7CXC0-F1
#
_entry.id   AF-A0A9E7CXC0-F1
#
_cell.length_a   1.000
_cell.length_b   1.000
_cell.length_c   1.000
_cell.angle_alpha   90.00
_cell.angle_beta   90.00
_cell.angle_gamma   90.00
#
_symmetry.space_group_name_H-M   'P 1'
#
loop_
_entity.id
_entity.type
_entity.pdbx_description
1 polymer ?
#
loop_
_entity_poly.entity_id
_entity_poly.type
_entity_poly.pdbx_seq_one_letter_code
_entity_poly.pdbx_strand_id
1 'polypeptide(L)'
;MQLLTFAQLNVFATALVVSAVLALLCFAIARALGYTRNALALLVCAAAFALLGFVTGSIMGHSRTPAVNAVLPAALTFLGGTLVYLIGTKGLREQVGTAGFVLCFALSLFIGTHFGARMRFDFDSALASPTVSRDRQLEIEAAQHIVDLQRMLNAAELLVLLNGIAREKGIDPVQLRDLSLRDRLAAKGAAASPAP
;
A
#
# COMPACT_ATOMS: atom_id res chain seq x y z
N MET A 1 9.49 4.83 13.74
CA MET A 1 9.54 5.96 12.78
C MET A 1 10.88 6.09 12.03
N GLN A 2 12.04 5.83 12.65
CA GLN A 2 13.36 5.98 11.99
C GLN A 2 13.58 5.06 10.78
N LEU A 3 13.00 3.85 10.74
CA LEU A 3 13.16 2.95 9.59
C LEU A 3 12.45 3.47 8.32
N LEU A 4 11.36 4.22 8.48
CA LEU A 4 10.58 4.77 7.38
C LEU A 4 11.35 5.89 6.66
N THR A 5 12.13 6.69 7.40
CA THR A 5 12.95 7.77 6.84
C THR A 5 14.15 7.23 6.04
N PHE A 6 14.77 6.12 6.48
CA PHE A 6 15.89 5.51 5.74
C PHE A 6 15.44 4.87 4.43
N ALA A 7 14.29 4.17 4.42
CA ALA A 7 13.75 3.59 3.19
C ALA A 7 13.40 4.66 2.16
N GLN A 8 12.76 5.75 2.59
CA GLN A 8 12.44 6.88 1.71
C GLN A 8 13.71 7.54 1.15
N LEU A 9 14.74 7.75 1.98
CA LEU A 9 16.02 8.30 1.53
C LEU A 9 16.66 7.42 0.45
N ASN A 10 16.62 6.10 0.59
CA ASN A 10 17.17 5.18 -0.40
C ASN A 10 16.41 5.23 -1.72
N VAL A 11 15.08 5.39 -1.68
CA VAL A 11 14.26 5.58 -2.90
C VAL A 11 14.61 6.88 -3.61
N PHE A 12 14.78 7.98 -2.87
CA PHE A 12 15.20 9.25 -3.48
C PHE A 12 16.62 9.18 -4.03
N ALA A 13 17.55 8.54 -3.32
CA ALA A 13 18.92 8.37 -3.78
C ALA A 13 18.99 7.53 -5.05
N THR A 14 18.30 6.39 -5.10
CA THR A 14 18.22 5.54 -6.30
C THR A 14 17.55 6.26 -7.47
N ALA A 15 16.47 7.02 -7.22
CA ALA A 15 15.84 7.86 -8.24
C ALA A 15 16.84 8.86 -8.84
N LEU A 16 17.55 9.61 -8.00
CA LEU A 16 18.54 10.60 -8.44
C LEU A 16 19.67 9.96 -9.23
N VAL A 17 20.21 8.83 -8.76
CA VAL A 17 21.30 8.12 -9.45
C VAL A 17 20.85 7.60 -10.80
N VAL A 18 19.70 6.90 -10.87
CA VAL A 18 19.17 6.35 -12.12
C VAL A 18 18.85 7.47 -13.11
N SER A 19 18.21 8.55 -12.66
CA SER A 19 17.91 9.70 -13.51
C SER A 19 19.17 10.41 -14.01
N ALA A 20 20.19 10.58 -13.16
CA ALA A 20 21.46 11.16 -13.56
C ALA A 20 22.20 10.30 -14.59
N VAL A 21 22.25 8.98 -14.39
CA VAL A 21 22.88 8.03 -15.33
C VAL A 21 22.17 8.04 -16.67
N LEU A 22 20.83 7.99 -16.70
CA LEU A 22 20.05 8.04 -17.93
C LEU A 22 20.19 9.39 -18.65
N ALA A 23 20.19 10.49 -17.91
CA ALA A 23 20.40 11.82 -18.48
C ALA A 23 21.80 11.96 -19.11
N LEU A 24 22.84 11.45 -18.44
CA LEU A 24 24.21 11.42 -18.96
C LEU A 24 24.34 10.53 -20.20
N LEU A 25 23.68 9.38 -20.20
CA LEU A 25 23.68 8.46 -21.34
C LEU A 25 22.95 9.08 -22.54
N CYS A 26 21.79 9.70 -22.32
CA CYS A 26 21.06 10.42 -23.35
C CYS A 26 21.86 11.62 -23.89
N PHE A 27 22.56 12.34 -23.01
CA PHE A 27 23.47 13.42 -23.39
C PHE A 27 24.66 12.92 -24.22
N ALA A 28 25.28 11.79 -23.84
CA ALA A 28 26.38 11.18 -24.57
C ALA A 28 25.95 10.74 -25.97
N ILE A 29 24.78 10.10 -26.09
CA ILE A 29 24.22 9.70 -27.39
C ILE A 29 23.89 10.92 -28.25
N ALA A 30 23.24 11.95 -27.69
CA ALA A 30 22.93 13.18 -28.41
C ALA A 30 24.21 13.86 -28.94
N ARG A 31 25.27 13.88 -28.12
CA ARG A 31 26.57 14.42 -28.51
C ARG A 31 27.25 13.58 -29.59
N ALA A 32 27.18 12.25 -29.50
CA ALA A 32 27.71 11.33 -30.52
C ALA A 32 27.00 11.49 -31.88
N LEU A 33 25.72 11.82 -31.86
CA LEU A 33 24.92 12.12 -33.06
C LEU A 33 25.11 13.55 -33.61
N GLY A 34 26.07 14.30 -33.06
CA GLY A 34 26.40 15.65 -33.52
C GLY A 34 25.39 16.72 -33.09
N TYR A 35 24.54 16.44 -32.11
CA TYR A 35 23.63 17.43 -31.53
C TYR A 35 24.36 18.28 -30.50
N THR A 36 24.79 19.48 -30.89
CA THR A 36 25.63 20.36 -30.06
C THR A 36 24.92 21.62 -29.56
N ARG A 37 23.65 21.83 -29.93
CA ARG A 37 22.90 23.05 -29.57
C ARG A 37 22.38 22.93 -28.14
N ASN A 38 22.75 23.89 -27.29
CA ASN A 38 22.29 24.01 -25.90
C ASN A 38 22.41 22.72 -25.07
N ALA A 39 23.64 22.20 -24.98
CA ALA A 39 24.01 21.02 -24.19
C ALA A 39 23.37 20.99 -22.78
N LEU A 40 23.34 22.14 -22.10
CA LEU A 40 22.79 22.25 -20.75
C LEU A 40 21.26 22.09 -20.73
N ALA A 41 20.55 22.68 -21.70
CA ALA A 41 19.11 22.51 -21.83
C ALA A 41 18.73 21.06 -22.12
N LEU A 42 19.51 20.38 -22.98
CA LEU A 42 19.29 18.97 -23.28
C LEU A 42 19.47 18.09 -22.03
N LEU A 43 20.51 18.35 -21.23
CA LEU A 43 20.78 17.59 -20.01
C LEU A 43 19.68 17.82 -18.96
N VAL A 44 19.24 19.06 -18.76
CA VAL A 44 18.16 19.39 -17.80
C VAL A 44 16.84 18.75 -18.23
N CYS A 45 16.47 18.84 -19.51
CA CYS A 45 15.26 18.19 -20.03
C CYS A 45 15.35 16.66 -19.92
N ALA A 46 16.48 16.07 -20.29
CA ALA A 46 16.68 14.61 -20.18
C ALA A 46 16.59 14.14 -18.72
N ALA A 47 17.15 14.90 -17.77
CA ALA A 47 17.06 14.60 -16.35
C ALA A 47 15.62 14.73 -15.83
N ALA A 48 14.88 15.77 -16.24
CA ALA A 48 13.48 15.94 -15.86
C ALA A 48 12.59 14.80 -16.39
N PHE A 49 12.76 14.39 -17.64
CA PHE A 49 12.05 13.26 -18.23
C PHE A 49 12.45 11.92 -17.58
N ALA A 50 13.73 11.73 -17.28
CA ALA A 50 14.21 10.56 -16.57
C ALA A 50 13.58 10.46 -15.17
N LEU A 51 13.57 11.56 -14.42
CA LEU A 51 12.99 11.64 -13.08
C LEU A 51 11.48 11.39 -13.12
N LEU A 52 10.78 12.05 -14.05
CA LEU A 52 9.34 11.89 -14.24
C LEU A 52 8.98 10.43 -14.54
N GLY A 53 9.67 9.79 -15.50
CA GLY A 53 9.43 8.39 -15.84
C GLY A 53 9.75 7.47 -14.67
N PHE A 54 10.89 7.66 -13.98
CA PHE A 54 11.24 6.83 -12.82
C PHE A 54 10.21 6.92 -11.70
N VAL A 55 9.80 8.13 -11.30
CA VAL A 55 8.82 8.34 -10.23
C VAL A 55 7.47 7.74 -10.63
N THR A 56 7.03 8.00 -11.87
CA THR A 56 5.77 7.44 -12.40
C THR A 56 5.81 5.92 -12.40
N GLY A 57 6.93 5.33 -12.82
CA GLY A 57 7.13 3.88 -12.85
C GLY A 57 7.17 3.28 -11.46
N SER A 58 7.89 3.90 -10.53
CA SER A 58 7.99 3.48 -9.13
C SER A 58 6.61 3.43 -8.46
N ILE A 59 5.81 4.49 -8.61
CA ILE A 59 4.44 4.55 -8.09
C ILE A 59 3.56 3.46 -8.72
N MET A 60 3.69 3.27 -10.05
CA MET A 60 2.95 2.23 -10.76
C MET A 60 3.30 0.83 -10.26
N GLY A 61 4.60 0.52 -10.10
CA GLY A 61 5.08 -0.78 -9.63
C GLY A 61 4.74 -1.06 -8.16
N HIS A 62 4.66 -0.02 -7.33
CA HIS A 62 4.28 -0.15 -5.93
C HIS A 62 2.76 -0.40 -5.75
N SER A 63 1.93 0.04 -6.69
CA SER A 63 0.47 0.00 -6.56
C SER A 63 -0.13 -1.37 -6.90
N ARG A 64 -1.16 -1.78 -6.15
CA ARG A 64 -1.77 -3.12 -6.33
C ARG A 64 -2.73 -3.23 -7.51
N THR A 65 -3.51 -2.19 -7.84
CA THR A 65 -4.52 -2.25 -8.91
C THR A 65 -4.95 -0.89 -9.51
N PRO A 66 -5.11 0.24 -8.77
CA PRO A 66 -5.71 1.43 -9.37
C PRO A 66 -4.74 2.31 -10.16
N ALA A 67 -3.46 2.41 -9.75
CA ALA A 67 -2.53 3.30 -10.43
C ALA A 67 -2.09 2.78 -11.81
N VAL A 68 -2.01 1.46 -11.98
CA VAL A 68 -1.61 0.82 -13.24
C VAL A 68 -2.61 1.17 -14.36
N ASN A 69 -3.91 1.12 -14.06
CA ASN A 69 -4.97 1.40 -15.03
C ASN A 69 -5.06 2.86 -15.46
N ALA A 70 -4.55 3.81 -14.67
CA ALA A 70 -4.51 5.23 -15.02
C ALA A 70 -3.17 5.61 -15.68
N VAL A 71 -2.06 5.07 -15.18
CA VAL A 71 -0.71 5.43 -15.61
C VAL A 71 -0.37 4.84 -16.99
N LEU A 72 -0.78 3.60 -17.28
CA LEU A 72 -0.52 2.98 -18.59
C LEU A 72 -1.18 3.75 -19.74
N PRO A 73 -2.50 4.06 -19.71
CA PRO A 73 -3.12 4.86 -20.75
C PRO A 73 -2.50 6.25 -20.87
N ALA A 74 -2.16 6.91 -19.76
CA ALA A 74 -1.51 8.23 -19.79
C ALA A 74 -0.12 8.17 -20.44
N ALA A 75 0.70 7.18 -20.06
CA ALA A 75 2.03 6.99 -20.64
C ALA A 75 1.95 6.63 -22.13
N LEU A 76 1.03 5.75 -22.53
CA LEU A 76 0.81 5.39 -23.94
C LEU A 76 0.27 6.57 -24.76
N THR A 77 -0.60 7.39 -24.18
CA THR A 77 -1.12 8.61 -24.84
C THR A 77 0.00 9.63 -25.03
N PHE A 78 0.87 9.79 -24.04
CA PHE A 78 2.05 10.65 -24.14
C PHE A 78 3.03 10.14 -25.21
N LEU A 79 3.33 8.85 -25.23
CA LEU A 79 4.17 8.22 -26.25
C LEU A 79 3.54 8.32 -27.65
N GLY A 80 2.24 8.08 -27.78
CA GLY A 80 1.51 8.21 -29.04
C GLY A 80 1.49 9.64 -29.56
N GLY A 81 1.21 10.62 -28.69
CA GLY A 81 1.21 12.04 -29.04
C GLY A 81 2.60 12.53 -29.45
N THR A 82 3.66 12.09 -28.77
CA THR A 82 5.04 12.42 -29.16
C THR A 82 5.44 11.78 -30.49
N LEU A 83 4.94 10.57 -30.79
CA LEU A 83 5.19 9.88 -32.06
C LEU A 83 4.49 10.60 -33.22
N VAL A 84 3.25 11.05 -33.03
CA VAL A 84 2.53 11.91 -34.01
C VAL A 84 3.27 13.23 -34.23
N TYR A 85 3.78 13.86 -33.17
CA TYR A 85 4.61 15.07 -33.27
C TYR A 85 5.90 14.83 -34.05
N LEU A 86 6.60 13.71 -33.80
CA LEU A 86 7.81 13.33 -34.53
C LEU A 86 7.55 13.15 -36.03
N ILE A 87 6.42 12.53 -36.39
CA ILE A 87 6.01 12.37 -37.81
C ILE A 87 5.65 13.73 -38.44
N GLY A 88 5.03 14.64 -37.67
CA GLY A 88 4.59 15.95 -38.16
C GLY A 88 5.71 17.00 -38.27
N THR A 89 6.83 16.84 -37.56
CA THR A 89 7.93 17.81 -37.56
C THR A 89 8.87 17.63 -38.74
N LYS A 90 9.18 18.72 -39.43
CA LYS A 90 10.15 18.74 -40.54
C LYS A 90 11.54 19.09 -40.00
N GLY A 91 12.30 18.09 -39.55
CA GLY A 91 13.69 18.30 -39.16
C GLY A 91 14.31 17.13 -38.41
N LEU A 92 15.25 16.42 -39.06
CA LEU A 92 16.02 15.30 -38.47
C LEU A 92 16.67 15.67 -37.13
N ARG A 93 17.16 16.91 -36.99
CA ARG A 93 17.80 17.38 -35.76
C ARG A 93 16.81 17.55 -34.60
N GLU A 94 15.61 18.06 -34.86
CA GLU A 94 14.57 18.25 -33.82
C GLU A 94 13.95 16.90 -33.42
N GLN A 95 13.83 15.99 -34.38
CA GLN A 95 13.37 14.62 -34.14
C GLN A 95 14.32 13.84 -33.23
N VAL A 96 15.64 13.95 -33.42
CA VAL A 96 16.64 13.24 -32.58
C VAL A 96 16.55 13.66 -31.11
N GLY A 97 16.41 14.96 -30.82
CA GLY A 97 16.30 15.45 -29.44
C GLY A 97 15.03 14.95 -28.77
N THR A 98 13.89 15.07 -29.45
CA THR A 98 12.59 14.63 -28.92
C THR A 98 12.53 13.11 -28.73
N ALA A 99 13.05 12.36 -29.70
CA ALA A 99 13.16 10.90 -29.59
C ALA A 99 14.06 10.47 -28.42
N GLY A 100 15.16 11.20 -28.17
CA GLY A 100 16.02 10.98 -27.01
C GLY A 100 15.27 11.16 -25.68
N PHE A 101 14.48 12.23 -25.53
CA PHE A 101 13.69 12.45 -24.32
C PHE A 101 12.62 11.37 -24.11
N VAL A 102 11.96 10.95 -25.19
CA VAL A 102 10.95 9.89 -25.16
C VAL A 102 11.59 8.55 -24.77
N LEU A 103 12.75 8.22 -25.34
CA LEU A 103 13.50 7.01 -25.00
C LEU A 103 13.96 7.05 -23.53
N CYS A 104 14.48 8.19 -23.08
CA CYS A 104 14.90 8.40 -21.70
C CYS A 104 13.74 8.19 -20.72
N PHE A 105 12.57 8.77 -21.03
CA PHE A 105 11.34 8.57 -20.26
C PHE A 105 10.88 7.12 -20.26
N ALA A 106 10.88 6.44 -21.41
CA ALA A 106 10.44 5.04 -21.51
C ALA A 106 11.36 4.09 -20.71
N LEU A 107 12.68 4.29 -20.80
CA LEU A 107 13.66 3.50 -20.05
C LEU A 107 13.57 3.78 -18.55
N SER A 108 13.44 5.05 -18.14
CA SER A 108 13.29 5.39 -16.73
C SER A 108 11.97 4.87 -16.16
N LEU A 109 10.89 4.91 -16.92
CA LEU A 109 9.59 4.31 -16.57
C LEU A 109 9.75 2.81 -16.33
N PHE A 110 10.37 2.09 -17.27
CA PHE A 110 10.60 0.65 -17.16
C PHE A 110 11.45 0.27 -15.93
N ILE A 111 12.56 0.98 -15.70
CA ILE A 111 13.41 0.76 -14.52
C ILE A 111 12.64 1.07 -13.23
N GLY A 112 11.91 2.20 -13.21
CA GLY A 112 11.07 2.60 -12.09
C GLY A 112 10.01 1.56 -11.76
N THR A 113 9.35 0.97 -12.76
CA THR A 113 8.33 -0.08 -12.56
C THR A 113 8.91 -1.33 -11.90
N HIS A 114 10.07 -1.77 -12.36
CA HIS A 114 10.74 -2.93 -11.77
C HIS A 114 11.21 -2.64 -10.34
N PHE A 115 11.73 -1.44 -10.10
CA PHE A 115 12.12 -1.02 -8.76
C PHE A 115 10.94 -0.98 -7.79
N GLY A 116 9.81 -0.36 -8.19
CA GLY A 116 8.59 -0.30 -7.39
C GLY A 116 8.00 -1.68 -7.10
N ALA A 117 8.00 -2.57 -8.10
CA ALA A 117 7.53 -3.94 -7.95
C ALA A 117 8.40 -4.75 -6.98
N ARG A 118 9.73 -4.59 -7.04
CA ARG A 118 10.66 -5.24 -6.11
C ARG A 118 10.46 -4.76 -4.69
N MET A 119 10.33 -3.45 -4.47
CA MET A 119 10.02 -2.90 -3.15
C MET A 119 8.75 -3.51 -2.58
N ARG A 120 7.70 -3.64 -3.39
CA ARG A 120 6.46 -4.32 -2.96
C ARG A 120 6.71 -5.77 -2.58
N PHE A 121 7.48 -6.52 -3.37
CA PHE A 121 7.83 -7.91 -3.08
C PHE A 121 8.62 -8.04 -1.76
N ASP A 122 9.56 -7.14 -1.52
CA ASP A 122 10.35 -7.10 -0.29
C ASP A 122 9.46 -6.77 0.93
N PHE A 123 8.48 -5.86 0.77
CA PHE A 123 7.47 -5.59 1.81
C PHE A 123 6.53 -6.77 2.07
N ASP A 124 5.99 -7.37 1.00
CA ASP A 124 5.06 -8.50 1.10
C ASP A 124 5.78 -9.73 1.71
N SER A 125 7.04 -9.96 1.38
CA SER A 125 7.87 -11.03 1.97
C SER A 125 8.28 -10.74 3.42
N ALA A 126 8.61 -9.49 3.77
CA ALA A 126 8.86 -9.10 5.16
C ALA A 126 7.61 -9.30 6.04
N LEU A 127 6.43 -8.99 5.52
CA LEU A 127 5.15 -9.24 6.20
C LEU A 127 4.81 -10.74 6.29
N ALA A 128 5.25 -11.54 5.33
CA ALA A 128 5.08 -13.00 5.34
C ALA A 128 6.12 -13.71 6.23
N SER A 129 7.08 -12.99 6.82
CA SER A 129 8.08 -13.60 7.70
C SER A 129 7.43 -14.23 8.93
N PRO A 130 7.87 -15.44 9.34
CA PRO A 130 7.26 -16.20 10.43
C PRO A 130 7.33 -15.49 11.79
N THR A 131 8.25 -14.53 11.94
CA THR A 131 8.36 -13.70 13.16
C THR A 131 7.22 -12.69 13.23
N VAL A 132 6.89 -12.01 12.14
CA VAL A 132 5.80 -11.01 12.12
C VAL A 132 4.44 -11.68 12.24
N SER A 133 4.26 -12.86 11.67
CA SER A 133 3.02 -13.63 11.87
C SER A 133 2.89 -14.14 13.30
N ARG A 134 3.99 -14.56 13.94
CA ARG A 134 4.01 -14.96 15.34
C ARG A 134 3.70 -13.78 16.27
N ASP A 135 4.27 -12.60 16.03
CA ASP A 135 3.98 -11.41 16.83
C ASP A 135 2.50 -11.00 16.71
N ARG A 136 1.93 -11.05 15.49
CA ARG A 136 0.49 -10.83 15.29
C ARG A 136 -0.37 -11.88 16.00
N GLN A 137 0.04 -13.15 16.01
CA GLN A 137 -0.67 -14.19 16.75
C GLN A 137 -0.65 -13.91 18.25
N LEU A 138 0.50 -13.53 18.80
CA LEU A 138 0.63 -13.16 20.22
C LEU A 138 -0.25 -11.96 20.58
N GLU A 139 -0.35 -10.96 19.70
CA GLU A 139 -1.27 -9.81 19.91
C GLU A 139 -2.74 -10.25 19.92
N ILE A 140 -3.13 -11.16 19.03
CA ILE A 140 -4.49 -11.70 18.98
C ILE A 140 -4.78 -12.53 20.24
N GLU A 141 -3.86 -13.39 20.66
CA GLU A 141 -3.98 -14.18 21.88
C GLU A 141 -4.08 -13.27 23.12
N ALA A 142 -3.25 -12.23 23.21
CA ALA A 142 -3.32 -11.25 24.30
C ALA A 142 -4.68 -10.52 24.34
N ALA A 143 -5.21 -10.11 23.17
CA ALA A 143 -6.53 -9.51 23.09
C ALA A 143 -7.65 -10.47 23.52
N GLN A 144 -7.55 -11.75 23.15
CA GLN A 144 -8.50 -12.77 23.58
C GLN A 144 -8.47 -12.96 25.11
N HIS A 145 -7.28 -13.01 25.71
CA HIS A 145 -7.14 -13.12 27.16
C HIS A 145 -7.77 -11.95 27.91
N ILE A 146 -7.67 -10.72 27.38
CA ILE A 146 -8.31 -9.54 27.99
C ILE A 146 -9.84 -9.69 27.95
N VAL A 147 -10.40 -10.13 26.82
CA VAL A 147 -11.85 -10.35 26.69
C VAL A 147 -12.33 -11.45 27.63
N ASP A 148 -11.58 -12.54 27.76
CA ASP A 148 -11.94 -13.63 28.65
C ASP A 148 -11.84 -13.23 30.13
N LEU A 149 -10.85 -12.42 30.51
CA LEU A 149 -10.78 -11.82 31.85
C LEU A 149 -12.00 -10.95 32.14
N GLN A 150 -12.44 -10.11 31.19
CA GLN A 150 -13.65 -9.32 31.36
C GLN A 150 -14.90 -10.20 31.53
N ARG A 151 -15.00 -11.30 30.78
CA ARG A 151 -16.10 -12.27 30.92
C ARG A 151 -16.10 -12.93 32.31
N MET A 152 -14.93 -13.30 32.82
CA MET A 152 -14.80 -13.89 34.16
C MET A 152 -15.15 -12.89 35.26
N LEU A 153 -14.72 -11.63 35.14
CA LEU A 153 -15.08 -10.57 36.09
C LEU A 153 -16.59 -10.32 36.12
N ASN A 154 -17.21 -10.19 34.94
CA ASN A 154 -18.66 -10.02 34.84
C ASN A 154 -19.42 -11.22 35.42
N ALA A 155 -18.91 -12.44 35.21
CA ALA A 155 -19.51 -13.64 35.79
C ALA A 155 -19.38 -13.69 37.32
N ALA A 156 -18.23 -13.29 37.86
CA ALA A 156 -18.00 -13.22 39.30
C ALA A 156 -18.90 -12.17 39.96
N GLU A 157 -19.04 -10.99 39.36
CA GLU A 157 -19.94 -9.92 39.84
C GLU A 157 -21.39 -10.39 39.86
N LEU A 158 -21.83 -11.09 38.80
CA LEU A 158 -23.17 -11.67 38.73
C LEU A 158 -23.42 -12.69 39.86
N LEU A 159 -22.44 -13.53 40.19
CA LEU A 159 -22.56 -14.48 41.30
C LEU A 159 -22.66 -13.78 42.66
N VAL A 160 -21.92 -12.68 42.87
CA VAL A 160 -22.02 -11.87 44.09
C VAL A 160 -23.41 -11.25 44.21
N LEU A 161 -23.94 -10.69 43.12
CA LEU A 161 -25.30 -10.13 43.08
C LEU A 161 -26.36 -11.20 43.36
N LEU A 162 -26.25 -12.37 42.75
CA LEU A 162 -27.16 -13.49 43.00
C LEU A 162 -27.11 -13.95 44.47
N ASN A 163 -25.93 -14.08 45.07
CA ASN A 163 -25.79 -14.42 46.48
C ASN A 163 -26.41 -13.37 47.41
N GLY A 164 -26.30 -12.08 47.08
CA GLY A 164 -26.95 -11.00 47.82
C GLY A 164 -28.49 -11.15 47.81
N ILE A 165 -29.07 -11.35 46.63
CA ILE A 165 -30.51 -11.54 46.44
C ILE A 165 -31.00 -12.84 47.11
N ALA A 166 -30.22 -13.92 47.00
CA ALA A 166 -30.50 -15.21 47.62
C ALA A 166 -30.60 -15.09 49.15
N ARG A 167 -29.65 -14.37 49.76
CA ARG A 167 -29.62 -14.11 51.19
C ARG A 167 -30.82 -13.26 51.65
N GLU A 168 -31.21 -12.25 50.86
CA GLU A 168 -32.37 -11.41 51.15
C GLU A 168 -33.69 -12.20 51.09
N LYS A 169 -33.81 -13.12 50.12
CA LYS A 169 -35.03 -13.93 49.93
C LYS A 169 -35.06 -15.21 50.76
N GLY A 170 -33.96 -15.58 51.44
CA GLY A 170 -33.85 -16.83 52.19
C GLY A 170 -33.87 -18.08 51.32
N ILE A 171 -33.45 -17.98 50.05
CA ILE A 171 -33.49 -19.05 49.05
C ILE A 171 -32.05 -19.41 48.66
N ASP A 172 -31.78 -20.68 48.37
CA ASP A 172 -30.46 -21.15 47.95
C ASP A 172 -30.08 -20.54 46.56
N PRO A 173 -28.88 -19.94 46.38
CA PRO A 173 -28.46 -19.30 45.12
C PRO A 173 -28.58 -20.17 43.87
N VAL A 174 -28.43 -21.50 44.01
CA VAL A 174 -28.58 -22.43 42.88
C VAL A 174 -30.03 -22.48 42.39
N GLN A 175 -31.00 -22.48 43.29
CA GLN A 175 -32.43 -22.48 42.94
C GLN A 175 -32.87 -21.17 42.29
N LEU A 176 -32.28 -20.05 42.72
CA LEU A 176 -32.53 -18.72 42.15
C LEU A 176 -32.02 -18.59 40.72
N ARG A 177 -30.85 -19.16 40.42
CA ARG A 177 -30.33 -19.23 39.05
C ARG A 177 -31.25 -20.05 38.14
N ASP A 178 -31.70 -21.22 38.59
CA ASP A 178 -32.58 -22.09 37.80
C ASP A 178 -33.96 -21.44 37.55
N LEU A 179 -34.50 -20.71 38.53
CA LEU A 179 -35.72 -19.91 38.35
C LEU A 179 -35.51 -18.81 37.29
N SER A 180 -34.40 -18.06 37.36
CA SER A 180 -34.10 -17.00 36.38
C SER A 180 -33.89 -17.54 34.95
N LEU A 181 -33.30 -18.74 34.80
CA LEU A 181 -33.11 -19.39 33.51
C LEU A 181 -34.43 -19.91 32.95
N ARG A 182 -35.29 -20.48 33.80
CA ARG A 182 -36.65 -20.89 33.41
C ARG A 182 -37.50 -19.70 32.96
N ASP A 183 -37.45 -18.58 33.67
CA ASP A 183 -38.18 -17.36 33.30
C ASP A 183 -37.65 -16.77 31.97
N ARG A 184 -36.33 -16.76 31.77
CA ARG A 184 -35.73 -16.33 30.49
C ARG A 184 -36.07 -17.25 29.32
N LEU A 185 -36.10 -18.57 29.54
CA LEU A 185 -36.50 -19.55 28.52
C LEU A 185 -38.00 -19.47 28.22
N ALA A 186 -38.85 -19.25 29.23
CA ALA A 186 -40.28 -19.02 29.06
C ALA A 186 -40.56 -17.73 28.27
N ALA A 187 -39.86 -16.63 28.60
CA ALA A 187 -39.96 -15.37 27.87
C ALA A 187 -39.47 -15.48 26.42
N LYS A 188 -38.39 -16.24 26.18
CA LYS A 188 -37.85 -16.47 24.83
C LYS A 188 -38.73 -17.42 24.00
N GLY A 189 -39.38 -18.40 24.64
CA GLY A 189 -40.38 -19.25 24.01
C GLY A 189 -41.66 -18.49 23.63
N ALA A 190 -42.11 -17.55 24.46
CA ALA A 190 -43.24 -16.67 24.16
C ALA A 190 -42.94 -15.69 23.02
N ALA A 191 -41.70 -15.19 22.92
CA ALA A 191 -41.27 -14.31 21.83
C ALA A 191 -41.04 -15.04 20.48
N ALA A 192 -40.90 -16.37 20.50
CA ALA A 192 -40.65 -17.20 19.32
C ALA A 192 -41.92 -17.84 18.73
N SER A 193 -43.11 -17.59 19.30
CA SER A 193 -44.39 -17.93 18.69
C SER A 193 -44.83 -16.77 17.78
N PRO A 194 -44.63 -16.83 16.45
CA PRO A 194 -45.24 -15.85 15.57
C PRO A 194 -46.75 -15.96 15.71
N ALA A 195 -47.41 -14.82 15.98
CA ALA A 195 -48.87 -14.74 15.89
C ALA A 195 -49.32 -15.16 14.47
N PRO A 196 -50.43 -15.92 14.34
CA PRO A 196 -50.93 -16.39 13.05
C PRO A 196 -51.37 -15.25 12.13
#